data_AF-W6NGQ3-F1
#
_entry.id   AF-W6NGQ3-F1
#
_cell.length_a   1.000
_cell.length_b   1.000
_cell.length_c   1.000
_cell.angle_alpha   90.00
_cell.angle_beta   90.00
_cell.angle_gamma   90.00
#
_symmetry.space_group_name_H-M   'P 1'
#
loop_
_entity.id
_entity.type
_entity.pdbx_description
1 polymer ?
#
loop_
_entity_poly.entity_id
_entity_poly.type
_entity_poly.pdbx_seq_one_letter_code
_entity_poly.pdbx_strand_id
1 'polypeptide(L)'
;YVSQTCPDEQLIMHNPPLIFDLVKDPYERFALEESEYVLEMRALGAQVLKEHRESLIPVPNQLGRFNKQLTPCCNPPSCQCDRISHRRSESARKPIFDREQISSEFMEVSL
;
A
#
# COMPACT_ATOMS: atom_id res chain seq x y z
N TYR A 1 10.59 -1.66 -6.83
CA TYR A 1 10.85 -0.21 -6.67
C TYR A 1 9.94 0.49 -7.66
N VAL A 2 8.98 1.27 -7.17
CA VAL A 2 8.08 2.04 -8.04
C VAL A 2 8.76 3.39 -8.29
N SER A 3 9.05 3.71 -9.55
CA SER A 3 9.50 5.05 -9.92
C SER A 3 8.38 6.04 -9.57
N GLN A 4 8.68 7.00 -8.70
CA GLN A 4 7.73 8.04 -8.29
C GLN A 4 7.74 9.24 -9.21
N THR A 5 8.69 9.28 -10.14
CA THR A 5 8.76 10.28 -11.19
C THR A 5 8.08 9.69 -12.42
N CYS A 6 6.98 10.31 -12.83
CA CYS A 6 6.57 10.23 -14.23
C CYS A 6 7.74 10.76 -15.07
N PRO A 7 8.19 10.04 -16.11
CA PRO A 7 9.17 10.58 -17.05
C PRO A 7 8.60 11.86 -17.66
N ASP A 8 9.33 12.97 -17.56
CA ASP A 8 8.88 14.27 -18.05
C ASP A 8 8.54 14.22 -19.55
N GLU A 9 9.16 13.30 -20.29
CA GLU A 9 8.92 13.08 -21.72
C GLU A 9 7.50 12.57 -22.04
N GLN A 10 6.80 11.99 -21.06
CA GLN A 10 5.44 11.47 -21.20
C GLN A 10 4.40 12.39 -20.56
N LEU A 11 4.82 13.47 -19.89
CA LEU A 11 3.92 14.42 -19.25
C LEU A 11 3.39 15.43 -20.26
N ILE A 12 2.09 15.36 -20.53
CA ILE A 12 1.40 16.36 -21.35
C ILE A 12 0.77 17.40 -20.42
N MET A 13 1.30 18.62 -20.47
CA MET A 13 0.76 19.75 -19.73
C MET A 13 -0.30 20.49 -20.56
N HIS A 14 -1.52 20.59 -20.04
CA HIS A 14 -2.59 21.35 -20.66
C HIS A 14 -2.63 22.78 -20.10
N ASN A 15 -2.47 23.78 -20.98
CA ASN A 15 -2.62 25.19 -20.66
C ASN A 15 -3.38 25.90 -21.79
N PRO A 16 -4.68 26.21 -21.62
CA PRO A 16 -5.44 26.17 -20.36
C PRO A 16 -5.82 24.74 -19.91
N PRO A 17 -6.14 24.52 -18.61
CA PRO A 17 -6.61 23.23 -18.12
C PRO A 17 -7.90 22.77 -18.82
N LEU A 18 -7.99 21.45 -19.05
CA LEU A 18 -9.21 20.80 -19.51
C LEU A 18 -10.26 20.81 -18.39
N ILE A 19 -11.53 21.00 -18.75
CA ILE A 19 -12.66 20.97 -17.81
C ILE A 19 -13.58 19.80 -18.19
N PHE A 20 -14.01 19.04 -17.19
CA PHE A 20 -14.92 17.91 -17.35
C PHE A 20 -16.15 18.09 -16.44
N ASP A 21 -17.30 17.62 -16.90
CA ASP A 21 -18.52 17.54 -16.10
C ASP A 21 -18.64 16.13 -15.54
N LEU A 22 -18.18 15.90 -14.31
CA LEU A 22 -18.17 14.56 -13.68
C LEU A 22 -19.57 13.99 -13.43
N VAL A 23 -20.61 14.83 -13.43
CA VAL A 23 -21.99 14.36 -13.26
C VAL A 23 -22.49 13.69 -14.53
N LYS A 24 -22.11 14.23 -15.71
CA LYS A 24 -22.49 13.69 -17.01
C LYS A 24 -21.46 12.73 -17.60
N ASP A 25 -20.18 12.93 -17.31
CA ASP A 25 -19.04 12.14 -17.77
C ASP A 25 -18.13 11.71 -16.60
N PRO A 26 -18.54 10.70 -15.81
CA PRO A 26 -17.77 10.23 -14.65
C PRO A 26 -16.42 9.58 -15.00
N TYR A 27 -16.17 9.31 -16.28
CA TYR A 27 -14.97 8.64 -16.77
C TYR A 27 -14.00 9.62 -17.44
N GLU A 28 -14.31 10.92 -17.45
CA GLU A 28 -13.44 11.97 -18.00
C GLU A 28 -13.02 11.69 -19.46
N ARG A 29 -13.95 11.13 -20.25
CA ARG A 29 -13.72 10.78 -21.66
C ARG A 29 -13.86 11.97 -22.60
N PHE A 30 -14.65 12.97 -22.22
CA PHE A 30 -15.03 14.07 -23.09
C PHE A 30 -14.87 15.41 -22.36
N ALA A 31 -13.77 16.10 -22.65
CA ALA A 31 -13.56 17.46 -22.17
C ALA A 31 -14.62 18.41 -22.75
N LEU A 32 -15.06 19.38 -21.96
CA LEU A 32 -16.02 20.39 -22.40
C LEU A 32 -15.40 21.31 -23.45
N GLU A 33 -16.18 21.63 -24.48
CA GLU A 33 -15.81 22.63 -25.47
C GLU A 33 -15.76 24.04 -24.87
N GLU A 34 -14.95 24.90 -25.47
CA GLU A 34 -14.75 26.25 -24.95
C GLU A 34 -16.03 27.08 -25.02
N SER A 35 -16.41 27.64 -23.87
CA SER A 35 -17.61 28.44 -23.67
C SER A 35 -17.39 29.39 -22.48
N GLU A 36 -18.26 30.39 -22.29
CA GLU A 36 -18.16 31.30 -21.14
C GLU A 36 -18.17 30.53 -19.81
N TYR A 37 -19.01 29.49 -19.69
CA TYR A 37 -19.04 28.61 -18.53
C TYR A 37 -17.67 27.96 -18.25
N VAL A 38 -16.99 27.45 -19.28
CA VAL A 38 -15.65 26.85 -19.12
C VAL A 38 -14.61 27.89 -18.68
N LEU A 39 -14.70 29.13 -19.18
CA LEU A 39 -13.82 30.22 -18.76
C LEU A 39 -14.03 30.59 -17.28
N GLU A 40 -15.29 30.70 -16.84
CA GLU A 40 -15.64 30.95 -15.44
C GLU A 40 -15.13 29.83 -14.52
N MET A 41 -15.32 28.57 -14.92
CA MET A 41 -14.85 27.42 -14.14
C MET A 41 -13.32 27.37 -14.04
N ARG A 42 -12.59 27.72 -15.10
CA ARG A 42 -11.13 27.85 -15.06
C ARG A 42 -10.69 28.99 -14.12
N ALA A 43 -11.36 30.13 -14.16
CA ALA A 43 -11.05 31.26 -13.28
C ALA A 43 -11.28 30.89 -11.81
N LEU A 44 -12.42 30.27 -11.49
CA LEU A 44 -12.72 29.76 -10.16
C LEU A 44 -11.69 28.71 -9.71
N GLY A 45 -11.38 27.74 -10.57
CA GLY A 45 -10.39 26.71 -10.28
C GLY A 45 -8.99 27.29 -10.03
N ALA A 46 -8.57 28.29 -10.81
CA ALA A 46 -7.30 28.98 -10.62
C ALA A 46 -7.24 29.72 -9.28
N GLN A 47 -8.34 30.37 -8.87
CA GLN A 47 -8.43 31.03 -7.58
C GLN A 47 -8.32 30.03 -6.42
N VAL A 48 -9.13 28.97 -6.43
CA VAL A 48 -9.12 27.94 -5.37
C VAL A 48 -7.74 27.26 -5.28
N LEU A 49 -7.12 26.97 -6.42
CA LEU A 49 -5.78 26.39 -6.46
C LEU A 49 -4.73 27.32 -5.85
N LYS A 50 -4.82 28.62 -6.13
CA LYS A 50 -3.93 29.64 -5.56
C LYS A 50 -4.07 29.69 -4.04
N GLU A 51 -5.29 29.86 -3.54
CA GLU A 51 -5.59 29.94 -2.11
C GLU A 51 -5.13 28.66 -1.38
N HIS A 52 -5.39 27.49 -1.94
CA HIS A 52 -4.92 26.22 -1.40
C HIS A 52 -3.39 26.19 -1.31
N ARG A 53 -2.67 26.52 -2.39
CA ARG A 53 -1.20 26.51 -2.41
C ARG A 53 -0.58 27.48 -1.41
N GLU A 54 -1.20 28.64 -1.21
CA GLU A 54 -0.76 29.62 -0.21
C GLU A 54 -0.94 29.11 1.23
N SER A 55 -1.91 28.20 1.46
CA SER A 55 -2.13 27.57 2.77
C SER A 55 -1.23 26.35 3.07
N LEU A 56 -0.53 25.82 2.05
CA LEU A 56 0.27 24.60 2.21
C LEU A 56 1.55 24.87 3.01
N ILE A 57 1.72 24.12 4.10
CA ILE A 57 2.99 24.05 4.83
C ILE A 57 3.77 22.83 4.28
N PRO A 58 4.88 23.02 3.56
CA PRO A 58 5.61 21.92 2.95
C PRO A 58 6.23 21.03 4.03
N VAL A 59 6.19 19.72 3.81
CA VAL A 59 6.82 18.71 4.67
C VAL A 59 7.90 17.95 3.90
N PRO A 60 8.91 17.36 4.59
CA PRO A 60 9.92 16.56 3.92
C PRO A 60 9.30 15.39 3.15
N ASN A 61 9.74 15.17 1.91
CA ASN A 61 9.29 14.03 1.13
C ASN A 61 9.78 12.71 1.78
N GLN A 62 8.84 11.89 2.23
CA GLN A 62 9.11 10.59 2.86
C GLN A 62 9.45 9.51 1.84
N LEU A 63 8.99 9.71 0.61
CA LEU A 63 9.18 8.83 -0.50
C LEU A 63 10.47 9.26 -1.24
N GLY A 64 11.55 8.55 -0.93
CA GLY A 64 12.90 8.93 -1.36
C GLY A 64 13.76 7.74 -1.79
N ARG A 65 15.08 7.95 -1.74
CA ARG A 65 16.07 6.95 -2.19
C ARG A 65 16.02 5.72 -1.29
N PHE A 66 15.65 4.59 -1.87
CA PHE A 66 15.68 3.30 -1.20
C PHE A 66 17.13 2.95 -0.81
N ASN A 67 17.37 2.67 0.48
CA ASN A 67 18.63 2.15 0.96
C ASN A 67 18.52 0.63 1.18
N LYS A 68 19.23 -0.15 0.34
CA LYS A 68 19.28 -1.62 0.45
C LYS A 68 19.78 -2.11 1.81
N GLN A 69 20.59 -1.34 2.52
CA GLN A 69 21.08 -1.67 3.87
C GLN A 69 19.97 -1.68 4.92
N LEU A 70 18.84 -1.02 4.66
CA LEU A 70 17.67 -1.05 5.53
C LEU A 70 16.82 -2.31 5.33
N THR A 71 17.18 -3.18 4.39
CA THR A 71 16.48 -4.45 4.20
C THR A 71 16.74 -5.36 5.41
N PRO A 72 15.72 -5.77 6.17
CA PRO A 72 15.92 -6.66 7.30
C PRO A 72 16.55 -7.98 6.84
N CYS A 73 17.62 -8.38 7.52
CA CYS A 73 18.34 -9.63 7.28
C CYS A 73 18.04 -10.63 8.41
N CYS A 74 17.47 -11.79 8.10
CA CYS A 74 17.35 -12.86 9.09
C CYS A 74 18.64 -13.71 9.08
N ASN A 75 19.28 -13.87 10.24
CA ASN A 75 20.55 -14.61 10.43
C ASN A 75 21.78 -14.03 9.69
N PRO A 76 22.27 -12.83 10.08
CA PRO A 76 23.49 -12.25 9.51
C PRO A 76 24.73 -13.14 9.76
N PRO A 77 25.70 -13.21 8.83
CA PRO A 77 25.78 -12.48 7.55
C PRO A 77 25.06 -13.17 6.39
N SER A 78 24.62 -14.42 6.57
CA SER A 78 24.07 -15.25 5.49
C SER A 78 22.74 -14.72 4.93
N CYS A 79 21.96 -14.00 5.75
CA CYS A 79 20.61 -13.54 5.45
C CYS A 79 19.65 -14.66 4.98
N GLN A 80 19.92 -15.90 5.42
CA GLN A 80 19.14 -17.09 5.09
C GLN A 80 18.41 -17.59 6.32
N CYS A 81 17.11 -17.84 6.16
CA CYS A 81 16.23 -18.13 7.28
C CYS A 81 14.93 -18.74 6.76
N ASP A 82 14.71 -20.03 7.05
CA ASP A 82 13.43 -20.69 6.82
C ASP A 82 12.83 -21.20 8.14
N ARG A 83 12.48 -20.25 9.02
CA ARG A 83 11.84 -20.54 10.32
C ARG A 83 10.42 -21.12 10.18
N ILE A 84 9.85 -21.13 8.97
CA ILE A 84 8.51 -21.67 8.74
C ILE A 84 8.61 -23.17 8.50
N SER A 85 9.52 -23.61 7.62
CA SER A 85 9.77 -25.04 7.39
C SER A 85 10.36 -25.72 8.63
N HIS A 86 11.25 -25.04 9.36
CA HIS A 86 11.79 -25.57 10.62
C HIS A 86 10.68 -25.80 11.66
N ARG A 87 9.77 -24.84 11.90
CA ARG A 87 8.64 -25.02 12.83
C ARG A 87 7.69 -26.15 12.42
N ARG A 88 7.46 -26.31 11.11
CA ARG A 88 6.65 -27.43 10.59
C ARG A 88 7.33 -28.78 10.84
N SER A 89 8.65 -28.86 10.65
CA SER A 89 9.41 -30.07 10.93
C SER A 89 9.49 -30.40 12.42
N GLU A 90 9.58 -29.40 13.30
CA GLU A 90 9.58 -29.60 14.76
C GLU A 90 8.21 -30.01 15.30
N SER A 91 7.13 -29.43 14.75
CA SER A 91 5.75 -29.83 15.08
C SER A 91 5.43 -31.24 14.58
N ALA A 92 6.01 -31.65 13.44
CA ALA A 92 5.92 -33.02 12.93
C ALA A 92 6.83 -34.02 13.68
N ARG A 93 7.83 -33.53 14.42
CA ARG A 93 8.76 -34.34 15.24
C ARG A 93 8.34 -34.45 16.71
N LYS A 94 7.35 -33.68 17.18
CA LYS A 94 6.78 -33.89 18.50
C LYS A 94 6.00 -35.21 18.46
N PRO A 95 6.37 -36.24 19.24
CA PRO A 95 5.55 -37.43 19.34
C PRO A 95 4.16 -37.02 19.84
N ILE A 96 3.13 -37.48 19.13
CA ILE A 96 1.77 -37.51 19.65
C ILE A 96 1.86 -38.35 20.91
N PHE A 97 1.61 -37.74 22.07
CA PHE A 97 1.64 -38.39 23.37
C PHE A 97 0.88 -39.73 23.29
N ASP A 98 1.56 -40.83 23.61
CA ASP A 98 1.03 -42.19 23.47
C ASP A 98 -0.30 -42.34 24.22
N ARG A 99 -1.33 -42.75 23.49
CA ARG A 99 -2.67 -43.05 24.01
C ARG A 99 -2.70 -44.44 24.65
N GLU A 100 -1.74 -44.75 25.52
CA GLU A 100 -1.70 -46.04 26.25
C GLU A 100 -1.45 -45.91 27.76
N GLN A 101 -1.51 -44.69 28.32
CA GLN A 101 -1.35 -44.48 29.78
C GLN A 101 -2.56 -43.80 30.43
N ILE A 102 -3.78 -44.23 30.08
CA ILE A 102 -4.98 -43.99 30.89
C ILE A 102 -5.83 -45.27 30.85
N SER A 103 -5.39 -46.33 31.52
CA SER A 103 -6.24 -47.52 31.74
C SER A 103 -5.98 -48.25 33.06
N SER A 104 -5.26 -47.69 34.04
CA SER A 104 -4.99 -48.44 35.29
C SER A 104 -5.19 -47.70 36.61
N GLU A 105 -5.89 -46.56 36.66
CA GLU A 105 -6.13 -45.86 37.95
C GLU A 105 -7.60 -45.57 38.30
N PHE A 106 -8.59 -46.12 37.57
CA PHE A 106 -10.00 -45.94 37.93
C PHE A 106 -10.83 -47.22 37.78
N MET A 107 -10.51 -48.28 38.55
CA MET A 107 -11.53 -49.30 38.86
C MET A 107 -11.23 -50.17 40.10
N GLU A 108 -10.91 -49.57 41.24
CA GLU A 108 -11.15 -50.24 42.55
C GLU A 108 -11.58 -49.20 43.60
N VAL A 109 -12.82 -48.68 43.47
CA VAL A 109 -13.75 -48.50 44.61
C VAL A 109 -15.16 -48.44 44.03
N SER A 110 -15.89 -49.58 44.04
CA SER A 110 -17.33 -49.72 44.30
C SER A 110 -17.85 -51.08 43.81
N LEU A 111 -17.73 -52.10 44.67
CA LEU A 111 -18.86 -52.91 45.15
C LEU A 111 -18.44 -53.64 46.42
#